data_AF-A0A954Y4Z1-F1
#
_entry.id   AF-A0A954Y4Z1-F1
#
_cell.length_a   1.000
_cell.length_b   1.000
_cell.length_c   1.000
_cell.angle_alpha   90.00
_cell.angle_beta   90.00
_cell.angle_gamma   90.00
#
_symmetry.space_group_name_H-M   'P 1'
#
loop_
_entity.id
_entity.type
_entity.pdbx_description
1 polymer ?
#
loop_
_entity_poly.entity_id
_entity_poly.type
_entity_poly.pdbx_seq_one_letter_code
_entity_poly.pdbx_strand_id
1 'polypeptide(L)'
;MTKRTRMTRQDTPETPRRYGEVLVRAPSGEEIPEIPYEQLEQLDDAVFGALGGDAAALDESARLYPEVAGAAPSDLIDESRRQYIRHAEQIVRDYRSAPNDDLAKTFAALEILLLVADG
;
A
#
# COMPACT_ATOMS: atom_id res chain seq x y z
N MET A 1 57.80 -14.82 -11.97
CA MET A 1 56.47 -15.44 -11.81
C MET A 1 55.43 -14.33 -11.78
N THR A 2 54.57 -14.30 -12.79
CA THR A 2 53.78 -13.13 -13.21
C THR A 2 52.45 -13.06 -12.48
N LYS A 3 52.16 -11.91 -11.85
CA LYS A 3 50.87 -11.56 -11.22
C LYS A 3 49.82 -11.26 -12.31
N ARG A 4 48.66 -11.93 -12.27
CA ARG A 4 47.43 -11.70 -13.05
C ARG A 4 46.29 -12.39 -12.28
N THR A 5 45.08 -11.90 -12.07
CA THR A 5 44.34 -10.71 -12.47
C THR A 5 43.20 -10.55 -11.46
N ARG A 6 42.94 -9.32 -11.01
CA ARG A 6 41.77 -8.96 -10.18
C ARG A 6 40.55 -8.89 -11.11
N MET A 7 39.62 -9.85 -11.01
CA MET A 7 38.29 -9.72 -11.64
C MET A 7 37.38 -8.96 -10.67
N THR A 8 37.26 -7.66 -10.85
CA THR A 8 36.13 -6.90 -10.33
C THR A 8 34.93 -7.21 -11.23
N ARG A 9 33.96 -7.99 -10.74
CA ARG A 9 32.61 -7.96 -11.27
C ARG A 9 32.06 -6.58 -10.90
N GLN A 10 32.01 -5.69 -11.88
CA GLN A 10 31.12 -4.55 -11.81
C GLN A 10 29.72 -5.13 -11.99
N ASP A 11 28.97 -5.26 -10.90
CA ASP A 11 27.52 -5.42 -10.98
C ASP A 11 26.99 -4.16 -11.65
N THR A 12 26.65 -4.29 -12.92
CA THR A 12 25.92 -3.28 -13.67
C THR A 12 24.63 -3.01 -12.91
N PRO A 13 24.29 -1.76 -12.55
CA PRO A 13 22.96 -1.49 -12.02
C PRO A 13 21.95 -1.92 -13.09
N GLU A 14 21.07 -2.86 -12.74
CA GLU A 14 19.96 -3.27 -13.59
C GLU A 14 19.24 -2.00 -14.03
N THR A 15 19.14 -1.81 -15.34
CA THR A 15 18.41 -0.70 -15.93
C THR A 15 16.97 -0.80 -15.41
N PRO A 16 16.41 0.27 -14.79
CA PRO A 16 15.03 0.21 -14.32
C PRO A 16 14.13 -0.16 -15.49
N ARG A 17 13.33 -1.22 -15.30
CA ARG A 17 12.36 -1.67 -16.30
C ARG A 17 11.32 -0.56 -16.43
N ARG A 18 11.32 0.16 -17.56
CA ARG A 18 10.22 1.05 -17.93
C ARG A 18 8.97 0.22 -18.18
N TYR A 19 8.11 0.07 -17.16
CA TYR A 19 6.69 -0.10 -17.42
C TYR A 19 6.16 1.23 -17.97
N GLY A 20 5.17 1.17 -18.86
CA GLY A 20 4.86 2.23 -19.83
C GLY A 20 4.71 3.63 -19.25
N GLU A 21 5.06 4.64 -20.06
CA GLU A 21 4.91 6.08 -19.78
C GLU A 21 3.42 6.46 -19.62
N VAL A 22 2.77 5.99 -18.56
CA VAL A 22 1.41 6.38 -18.19
C VAL A 22 1.52 7.57 -17.27
N LEU A 23 1.22 8.74 -17.82
CA LEU A 23 1.19 9.99 -17.09
C LEU A 23 -0.09 10.04 -16.24
N VAL A 24 0.03 9.69 -14.96
CA VAL A 24 -1.09 9.74 -14.02
C VAL A 24 -1.27 11.17 -13.53
N ARG A 25 -2.49 11.69 -13.69
CA ARG A 25 -2.86 13.02 -13.20
C ARG A 25 -3.82 12.89 -12.02
N ALA A 26 -3.57 13.66 -10.98
CA ALA A 26 -4.52 13.85 -9.90
C ALA A 26 -5.81 14.52 -10.41
N PRO A 27 -6.95 14.40 -9.71
CA PRO A 27 -8.15 15.19 -10.02
C PRO A 27 -7.92 16.70 -10.04
N SER A 28 -6.89 17.18 -9.33
CA SER A 28 -6.41 18.57 -9.34
C SER A 28 -5.68 18.98 -10.64
N GLY A 29 -5.33 18.03 -11.50
CA GLY A 29 -4.59 18.22 -12.76
C GLY A 29 -3.07 18.09 -12.64
N GLU A 30 -2.55 17.94 -11.41
CA GLU A 30 -1.12 17.75 -11.11
C GLU A 30 -0.62 16.38 -11.62
N GLU A 31 0.59 16.36 -12.17
CA GLU A 31 1.25 15.13 -12.60
C GLU A 31 1.88 14.45 -11.40
N ILE A 32 1.52 13.18 -11.17
CA ILE A 32 2.00 12.42 -10.03
C ILE A 32 3.22 11.63 -10.49
N PRO A 33 4.37 11.76 -9.81
CA PRO A 33 5.53 10.93 -10.14
C PRO A 33 5.20 9.44 -9.95
N GLU A 34 5.85 8.57 -10.72
CA GLU A 34 5.61 7.11 -10.71
C GLU A 34 5.83 6.48 -9.32
N ILE A 35 6.80 7.00 -8.56
CA ILE A 35 7.21 6.45 -7.25
C ILE A 35 6.09 6.58 -6.18
N PRO A 36 5.47 7.76 -5.94
CA PRO A 36 4.29 7.87 -5.08
C PRO A 36 3.12 6.96 -5.48
N TYR A 37 2.98 6.64 -6.77
CA TYR A 37 1.89 5.80 -7.26
C TYR A 37 2.12 4.31 -6.93
N GLU A 38 3.32 3.79 -7.19
CA GLU A 38 3.68 2.40 -6.83
C GLU A 38 3.55 2.16 -5.32
N GLN A 39 3.92 3.15 -4.51
CA GLN A 39 3.78 3.08 -3.06
C GLN A 39 2.31 3.06 -2.62
N LEU A 40 1.45 3.82 -3.29
CA LEU A 40 0.02 3.82 -3.03
C LEU A 40 -0.62 2.48 -3.44
N GLU A 41 -0.21 1.90 -4.56
CA GLU A 41 -0.67 0.58 -5.01
C GLU A 41 -0.27 -0.53 -4.03
N GLN A 42 0.97 -0.51 -3.53
CA GLN A 42 1.42 -1.45 -2.49
C GLN A 42 0.61 -1.31 -1.20
N LEU A 43 0.27 -0.07 -0.82
CA LEU A 43 -0.58 0.18 0.33
C LEU A 43 -2.01 -0.33 0.08
N ASP A 44 -2.58 -0.09 -1.11
CA ASP A 44 -3.91 -0.59 -1.49
C ASP A 44 -3.96 -2.12 -1.38
N ASP A 45 -2.99 -2.82 -1.97
CA ASP A 45 -2.89 -4.28 -1.91
C ASP A 45 -2.79 -4.80 -0.46
N ALA A 46 -1.96 -4.16 0.37
CA ALA A 46 -1.80 -4.53 1.77
C ALA A 46 -3.11 -4.31 2.56
N VAL A 47 -3.75 -3.15 2.40
CA VAL A 47 -5.00 -2.83 3.10
C VAL A 47 -6.13 -3.76 2.66
N PHE A 48 -6.34 -3.96 1.36
CA PHE A 48 -7.41 -4.83 0.90
C PHE A 48 -7.13 -6.31 1.16
N GLY A 49 -5.86 -6.73 1.16
CA GLY A 49 -5.46 -8.06 1.66
C GLY A 49 -5.82 -8.25 3.13
N ALA A 50 -5.52 -7.25 3.97
CA ALA A 50 -5.86 -7.26 5.40
C ALA A 50 -7.37 -7.35 5.62
N LEU A 51 -8.15 -6.53 4.90
CA LEU A 51 -9.62 -6.57 4.93
C LEU A 51 -10.19 -7.88 4.38
N GLY A 52 -9.41 -8.60 3.56
CA GLY A 52 -9.66 -9.97 3.11
C GLY A 52 -9.33 -11.05 4.16
N GLY A 53 -8.77 -10.68 5.30
CA GLY A 53 -8.43 -11.57 6.41
C GLY A 53 -6.99 -12.09 6.39
N ASP A 54 -6.13 -11.51 5.56
CA ASP A 54 -4.71 -11.85 5.54
C ASP A 54 -3.95 -11.11 6.65
N ALA A 55 -3.44 -11.87 7.62
CA ALA A 55 -2.68 -11.33 8.74
C ALA A 55 -1.33 -10.71 8.32
N ALA A 56 -0.66 -11.25 7.31
CA ALA A 56 0.59 -10.69 6.82
C ALA A 56 0.36 -9.36 6.09
N ALA A 57 -0.76 -9.25 5.37
CA ALA A 57 -1.17 -8.01 4.74
C ALA A 57 -1.57 -6.95 5.80
N LEU A 58 -2.15 -7.35 6.93
CA LEU A 58 -2.43 -6.45 8.04
C LEU A 58 -1.14 -5.88 8.64
N ASP A 59 -0.15 -6.73 8.94
CA ASP A 59 1.16 -6.28 9.43
C ASP A 59 1.84 -5.31 8.43
N GLU A 60 1.76 -5.63 7.14
CA GLU A 60 2.34 -4.80 6.09
C GLU A 60 1.61 -3.46 5.93
N SER A 61 0.28 -3.43 6.07
CA SER A 61 -0.50 -2.19 6.03
C SER A 61 -0.09 -1.22 7.15
N ALA A 62 0.15 -1.74 8.36
CA ALA A 62 0.60 -0.94 9.50
C ALA A 62 2.01 -0.36 9.28
N ARG A 63 2.86 -1.06 8.52
CA ARG A 63 4.19 -0.57 8.13
C ARG A 63 4.12 0.48 7.02
N LEU A 64 3.37 0.20 5.95
CA LEU A 64 3.31 1.04 4.75
C LEU A 64 2.54 2.34 4.99
N TYR A 65 1.41 2.31 5.70
CA TYR A 65 0.53 3.47 5.81
C TYR A 65 1.23 4.76 6.28
N PRO A 66 2.01 4.79 7.38
CA PRO A 66 2.70 6.01 7.80
C PRO A 66 3.78 6.47 6.80
N GLU A 67 4.46 5.54 6.12
CA GLU A 67 5.46 5.86 5.10
C GLU A 67 4.82 6.55 3.89
N VAL A 68 3.72 5.98 3.39
CA VAL A 68 3.00 6.51 2.22
C VAL A 68 2.24 7.78 2.56
N ALA A 69 1.56 7.85 3.71
CA ALA A 69 0.84 9.05 4.13
C ALA A 69 1.77 10.26 4.35
N GLY A 70 3.02 10.03 4.75
CA GLY A 70 4.02 11.09 4.88
C GLY A 70 4.67 11.54 3.56
N ALA A 71 4.57 10.74 2.50
CA ALA A 71 5.28 10.95 1.24
C ALA A 71 4.37 11.30 0.04
N ALA A 72 3.15 10.77 0.02
CA ALA A 72 2.21 10.97 -1.08
C ALA A 72 1.51 12.33 -1.00
N PRO A 73 1.08 12.92 -2.14
CA PRO A 73 0.19 14.06 -2.16
C PRO A 73 -1.09 13.78 -1.33
N SER A 74 -1.48 14.74 -0.47
CA SER A 74 -2.62 14.62 0.45
C SER A 74 -3.91 14.18 -0.26
N ASP A 75 -4.16 14.72 -1.46
CA ASP A 75 -5.38 14.45 -2.20
C ASP A 75 -5.53 12.96 -2.59
N LEU A 76 -4.40 12.28 -2.85
CA LEU A 76 -4.37 10.87 -3.25
C LEU A 76 -4.57 9.96 -2.05
N ILE A 77 -3.80 10.18 -0.98
CA ILE A 77 -3.94 9.38 0.23
C ILE A 77 -5.33 9.56 0.86
N ASP A 78 -5.90 10.77 0.78
CA ASP A 78 -7.25 11.04 1.27
C ASP A 78 -8.32 10.26 0.51
N GLU A 79 -8.17 10.11 -0.81
CA GLU A 79 -9.10 9.31 -1.60
C GLU A 79 -9.02 7.82 -1.26
N SER A 80 -7.81 7.25 -1.23
CA SER A 80 -7.62 5.85 -0.83
C SER A 80 -8.11 5.60 0.60
N ARG A 81 -7.79 6.50 1.54
CA ARG A 81 -8.27 6.47 2.92
C ARG A 81 -9.79 6.39 3.02
N ARG A 82 -10.53 7.22 2.25
CA ARG A 82 -11.99 7.16 2.20
C ARG A 82 -12.50 5.80 1.72
N GLN A 83 -11.79 5.15 0.81
CA GLN A 83 -12.15 3.81 0.34
C GLN A 83 -11.89 2.73 1.39
N TYR A 84 -10.75 2.81 2.09
CA TYR A 84 -10.41 1.89 3.18
C TYR A 84 -11.45 1.95 4.30
N ILE A 85 -11.79 3.16 4.76
CA ILE A 85 -12.81 3.37 5.80
C ILE A 85 -14.14 2.78 5.38
N ARG A 86 -14.61 3.08 4.16
CA ARG A 86 -15.90 2.56 3.66
C ARG A 86 -15.95 1.03 3.66
N HIS A 87 -14.88 0.37 3.21
CA HIS A 87 -14.81 -1.09 3.21
C HIS A 87 -14.73 -1.68 4.62
N ALA A 88 -13.87 -1.14 5.47
CA ALA A 88 -13.70 -1.61 6.83
C ALA A 88 -15.00 -1.46 7.65
N GLU A 89 -15.68 -0.31 7.53
CA GLU A 89 -16.99 -0.13 8.15
C GLU A 89 -18.04 -1.10 7.62
N GLN A 90 -18.01 -1.42 6.31
CA GLN A 90 -18.93 -2.39 5.73
C GLN A 90 -18.74 -3.77 6.36
N ILE A 91 -17.51 -4.24 6.49
CA ILE A 91 -17.18 -5.51 7.15
C ILE A 91 -17.71 -5.53 8.59
N VAL A 92 -17.47 -4.45 9.36
CA VAL A 92 -17.96 -4.35 10.75
C VAL A 92 -19.50 -4.35 10.81
N ARG A 93 -20.18 -3.65 9.89
CA ARG A 93 -21.64 -3.65 9.80
C ARG A 93 -22.18 -5.05 9.48
N ASP A 94 -21.56 -5.74 8.54
CA ASP A 94 -21.97 -7.07 8.11
C ASP A 94 -21.83 -8.07 9.27
N TYR A 95 -20.69 -8.07 9.97
CA TYR A 95 -20.48 -8.91 11.15
C TYR A 95 -21.50 -8.63 12.26
N ARG A 96 -21.85 -7.36 12.52
CA ARG A 96 -22.87 -7.02 13.52
C ARG A 96 -24.26 -7.51 13.14
N SER A 97 -24.59 -7.49 11.84
CA SER A 97 -25.92 -7.87 11.35
C SER A 97 -26.12 -9.39 11.34
N ALA A 98 -25.07 -10.14 11.02
CA ALA A 98 -25.07 -11.59 10.96
C ALA A 98 -23.66 -12.09 11.32
N PRO A 99 -23.37 -12.29 12.61
CA PRO A 99 -22.08 -12.82 13.04
C PRO A 99 -21.82 -14.15 12.34
N ASN A 100 -20.75 -14.19 11.55
CA ASN A 100 -20.24 -15.36 10.88
C ASN A 100 -18.88 -15.74 11.48
N ASP A 101 -18.26 -16.81 10.98
CA ASP A 101 -16.93 -17.27 11.42
C ASP A 101 -15.78 -16.36 10.93
N ASP A 102 -16.06 -15.15 10.43
CA ASP A 102 -15.07 -14.25 9.83
C ASP A 102 -14.55 -13.20 10.83
N LEU A 103 -14.21 -13.67 12.03
CA LEU A 103 -13.67 -12.85 13.12
C LEU A 103 -12.35 -12.19 12.71
N ALA A 104 -11.53 -12.87 11.91
CA ALA A 104 -10.25 -12.35 11.42
C ALA A 104 -10.45 -11.08 10.57
N LYS A 105 -11.38 -11.10 9.60
CA LYS A 105 -11.71 -9.91 8.80
C LYS A 105 -12.28 -8.77 9.63
N THR A 106 -13.13 -9.11 10.60
CA THR A 106 -13.72 -8.09 11.49
C THR A 106 -12.67 -7.42 12.35
N PHE A 107 -11.72 -8.20 12.89
CA PHE A 107 -10.59 -7.68 13.64
C PHE A 107 -9.70 -6.80 12.75
N ALA A 108 -9.30 -7.29 11.59
CA ALA A 108 -8.49 -6.53 10.63
C ALA A 108 -9.19 -5.22 10.22
N ALA A 109 -10.51 -5.23 10.00
CA ALA A 109 -11.27 -4.01 9.70
C ALA A 109 -11.21 -2.97 10.83
N LEU A 110 -11.28 -3.40 12.10
CA LEU A 110 -11.14 -2.48 13.24
C LEU A 110 -9.72 -1.90 13.33
N GLU A 111 -8.70 -2.73 13.10
CA GLU A 111 -7.30 -2.29 13.08
C GLU A 111 -7.04 -1.30 11.94
N ILE A 112 -7.58 -1.55 10.72
CA ILE A 112 -7.48 -0.61 9.60
C ILE A 112 -8.19 0.72 9.92
N LEU A 113 -9.38 0.68 10.54
CA LEU A 113 -10.07 1.91 10.96
C LEU A 113 -9.25 2.72 11.97
N LEU A 114 -8.56 2.05 12.90
CA LEU A 114 -7.67 2.70 13.85
C LEU A 114 -6.44 3.27 13.17
N LEU A 115 -5.80 2.49 12.28
CA LEU A 115 -4.60 2.88 11.54
C LEU A 115 -4.80 4.17 10.76
N VAL A 116 -5.96 4.32 10.12
CA VAL A 116 -6.27 5.48 9.27
C VAL A 116 -7.03 6.58 10.00
N ALA A 117 -7.25 6.47 11.31
CA ALA A 117 -8.01 7.46 12.07
C ALA A 117 -7.28 8.81 12.17
N ASP A 118 -5.96 8.77 12.30
CA ASP A 118 -5.11 9.95 12.57
C ASP A 118 -4.52 10.61 11.31
N GLY A 119 -5.11 10.35 10.14
CA GLY A 119 -4.78 11.04 8.88
C GLY A 119 -5.25 12.49 8.85
#